data_AF-A0A1M5SGD6-F1
#
_entry.id   AF-A0A1M5SGD6-F1
#
_cell.length_a   1.000
_cell.length_b   1.000
_cell.length_c   1.000
_cell.angle_alpha   90.00
_cell.angle_beta   90.00
_cell.angle_gamma   90.00
#
_symmetry.space_group_name_H-M   'P 1'
#
loop_
_entity.id
_entity.type
_entity.pdbx_description
1 polymer ?
#
loop_
_entity_poly.entity_id
_entity_poly.type
_entity_poly.pdbx_seq_one_letter_code
_entity_poly.pdbx_strand_id
1 'polypeptide(L)'
;MDLTKIENLFNEEINFNELKQNTINYIKNLLENYKDTFLIECIDDLPEDMLFKDLDIEYNRTEIILNKDCKAKPSFRLVFKLINPITEDPLYIYEVEYNNSGEFSDEFLIDYYKSF
;
A
#
# COMPACT_ATOMS: atom_id res chain seq x y z
N MET A 1 -20.38 19.17 -0.35
CA MET A 1 -20.28 17.79 -0.87
C MET A 1 -20.10 16.89 0.33
N ASP A 2 -20.91 15.85 0.47
CA ASP A 2 -20.90 14.97 1.64
C ASP A 2 -19.87 13.86 1.42
N LEU A 3 -18.75 13.92 2.13
CA LEU A 3 -17.61 12.99 1.97
C LEU A 3 -18.00 11.56 2.34
N THR A 4 -18.90 11.38 3.32
CA THR A 4 -19.39 10.06 3.74
C THR A 4 -20.21 9.39 2.63
N LYS A 5 -20.95 10.16 1.84
CA LYS A 5 -21.67 9.61 0.67
C LYS A 5 -20.73 9.16 -0.43
N ILE A 6 -19.63 9.89 -0.65
CA ILE A 6 -18.62 9.50 -1.64
C ILE A 6 -17.96 8.20 -1.20
N GLU A 7 -17.52 8.11 0.06
CA GLU A 7 -16.96 6.90 0.64
C GLU A 7 -17.91 5.70 0.53
N ASN A 8 -19.20 5.87 0.84
CA ASN A 8 -20.19 4.81 0.71
C ASN A 8 -20.41 4.36 -0.74
N LEU A 9 -20.51 5.29 -1.69
CA LEU A 9 -20.63 4.96 -3.11
C LEU A 9 -19.42 4.17 -3.62
N PHE A 10 -18.24 4.58 -3.19
CA PHE A 10 -17.01 3.85 -3.49
C PHE A 10 -17.03 2.44 -2.86
N ASN A 11 -17.46 2.31 -1.60
CA ASN A 11 -17.60 1.03 -0.92
C ASN A 11 -18.59 0.06 -1.60
N GLU A 12 -19.70 0.58 -2.11
CA GLU A 12 -20.70 -0.22 -2.85
C GLU A 12 -20.17 -0.73 -4.20
N GLU A 13 -19.38 0.07 -4.91
CA GLU A 13 -18.88 -0.27 -6.25
C GLU A 13 -17.60 -1.13 -6.23
N ILE A 14 -16.68 -0.88 -5.29
CA ILE A 14 -15.32 -1.45 -5.32
C ILE A 14 -15.10 -2.55 -4.27
N ASN A 15 -16.01 -2.69 -3.30
CA ASN A 15 -15.85 -3.58 -2.15
C ASN A 15 -14.45 -3.43 -1.48
N PHE A 16 -14.20 -2.27 -0.88
CA PHE A 16 -12.88 -1.92 -0.32
C PHE A 16 -12.33 -2.94 0.67
N ASN A 17 -13.19 -3.64 1.41
CA ASN A 17 -12.74 -4.68 2.33
C ASN A 17 -12.12 -5.85 1.58
N GLU A 18 -12.76 -6.32 0.51
CA GLU A 18 -12.21 -7.37 -0.34
C GLU A 18 -10.92 -6.89 -1.01
N LEU A 19 -10.93 -5.68 -1.57
CA LEU A 19 -9.75 -5.13 -2.22
C LEU A 19 -8.57 -5.00 -1.25
N LYS A 20 -8.80 -4.43 -0.06
CA LYS A 20 -7.81 -4.36 1.02
C LYS A 20 -7.24 -5.73 1.37
N GLN A 21 -8.08 -6.76 1.54
CA GLN A 21 -7.59 -8.10 1.86
C GLN A 21 -6.77 -8.69 0.72
N ASN A 22 -7.20 -8.50 -0.52
CA ASN A 22 -6.46 -8.93 -1.71
C ASN A 22 -5.09 -8.24 -1.79
N THR A 23 -5.03 -6.93 -1.51
CA THR A 23 -3.77 -6.18 -1.45
C THR A 23 -2.86 -6.66 -0.33
N ILE A 24 -3.40 -6.94 0.86
CA ILE A 24 -2.60 -7.50 1.96
C ILE A 24 -2.00 -8.84 1.54
N ASN A 25 -2.77 -9.73 0.91
CA ASN A 25 -2.28 -11.02 0.44
C ASN A 25 -1.22 -10.86 -0.65
N TYR A 26 -1.41 -9.90 -1.56
CA TYR A 26 -0.43 -9.53 -2.57
C TYR A 26 0.89 -9.08 -1.94
N ILE A 27 0.85 -8.15 -0.98
CA ILE A 27 2.04 -7.65 -0.28
C ILE A 27 2.71 -8.79 0.49
N LYS A 28 1.97 -9.65 1.18
CA LYS A 28 2.55 -10.82 1.88
C LYS A 28 3.34 -11.70 0.92
N ASN A 29 2.75 -12.06 -0.22
CA ASN A 29 3.41 -12.88 -1.22
C ASN A 29 4.65 -12.18 -1.81
N LEU A 30 4.59 -10.86 -1.99
CA LEU A 30 5.73 -10.06 -2.43
C LEU A 30 6.87 -10.09 -1.40
N LEU A 31 6.57 -9.89 -0.12
CA LEU A 31 7.57 -9.92 0.97
C LEU A 31 8.16 -11.31 1.17
N GLU A 32 7.38 -12.37 1.01
CA GLU A 32 7.87 -13.76 1.06
C GLU A 32 8.84 -14.07 -0.08
N ASN A 33 8.56 -13.56 -1.28
CA ASN A 33 9.33 -13.81 -2.50
C ASN A 33 10.23 -12.63 -2.92
N TYR A 34 10.59 -11.77 -1.96
CA TYR A 34 11.20 -10.47 -2.21
C TYR A 34 12.47 -10.50 -3.09
N LYS A 35 13.20 -11.62 -3.10
CA LYS A 35 14.44 -11.83 -3.87
C LYS A 35 14.26 -11.75 -5.38
N ASP A 36 13.06 -12.04 -5.87
CA ASP A 36 12.72 -12.01 -7.30
C ASP A 36 11.92 -10.75 -7.68
N THR A 37 11.94 -9.73 -6.81
CA THR A 37 11.15 -8.50 -6.93
C THR A 37 12.05 -7.27 -6.86
N PHE A 38 11.49 -6.08 -7.09
CA PHE A 38 12.24 -4.83 -6.94
C PHE A 38 12.72 -4.58 -5.50
N LEU A 39 12.13 -5.25 -4.49
CA LEU A 39 12.50 -5.09 -3.08
C LEU A 39 13.93 -5.55 -2.78
N ILE A 40 14.53 -6.39 -3.62
CA ILE A 40 15.92 -6.85 -3.42
C ILE A 40 16.91 -5.68 -3.41
N GLU A 41 16.60 -4.58 -4.09
CA GLU A 41 17.42 -3.36 -4.14
C GLU A 41 17.39 -2.58 -2.81
N CYS A 42 16.41 -2.84 -1.94
CA CYS A 42 16.20 -2.17 -0.66
C CYS A 42 16.62 -3.02 0.55
N ILE A 43 17.20 -4.20 0.33
CA ILE A 43 17.53 -5.14 1.42
C ILE A 43 18.58 -4.56 2.39
N ASP A 44 19.51 -3.75 1.88
CA ASP A 44 20.60 -3.17 2.67
C ASP A 44 20.10 -2.07 3.64
N ASP A 45 18.88 -1.57 3.44
CA ASP A 45 18.25 -0.57 4.31
C ASP A 45 17.53 -1.20 5.52
N LEU A 46 17.40 -2.53 5.56
CA LEU A 46 16.80 -3.24 6.70
C LEU A 46 17.78 -3.33 7.89
N PRO A 47 17.27 -3.38 9.13
CA PRO A 47 18.09 -3.69 10.30
C PRO A 47 18.86 -5.01 10.15
N GLU A 48 20.03 -5.12 10.80
CA GLU A 48 20.82 -6.37 10.82
C GLU A 48 19.95 -7.57 11.22
N ASP A 49 20.16 -8.70 10.52
CA ASP A 49 19.44 -9.97 10.67
C ASP A 49 17.93 -9.96 10.34
N MET A 50 17.39 -8.86 9.79
CA MET A 50 15.99 -8.76 9.38
C MET A 50 15.81 -9.01 7.87
N LEU A 51 14.73 -9.71 7.50
CA LEU A 51 14.32 -9.89 6.11
C LEU A 51 12.93 -9.30 5.88
N PHE A 52 12.60 -8.94 4.64
CA PHE A 52 11.28 -8.40 4.28
C PHE A 52 10.10 -9.28 4.71
N LYS A 53 10.25 -10.61 4.61
CA LYS A 53 9.24 -11.58 5.04
C LYS A 53 8.93 -11.55 6.55
N ASP A 54 9.81 -10.94 7.34
CA ASP A 54 9.66 -10.84 8.80
C ASP A 54 8.88 -9.58 9.19
N LEU A 55 8.54 -8.70 8.25
CA LEU A 55 7.81 -7.46 8.52
C LEU A 55 6.31 -7.70 8.66
N ASP A 56 5.70 -7.01 9.61
CA ASP A 56 4.24 -6.97 9.76
C ASP A 56 3.63 -5.95 8.80
N ILE A 57 2.45 -6.26 8.26
CA ILE A 57 1.72 -5.37 7.35
C ILE A 57 0.55 -4.75 8.10
N GLU A 58 0.59 -3.45 8.31
CA GLU A 58 -0.51 -2.68 8.90
C GLU A 58 -1.17 -1.79 7.85
N TYR A 59 -2.50 -1.92 7.70
CA TYR A 59 -3.28 -0.97 6.91
C TYR A 59 -3.29 0.39 7.59
N ASN A 60 -2.89 1.45 6.86
CA ASN A 60 -2.84 2.80 7.37
C ASN A 60 -4.07 3.61 6.93
N ARG A 61 -4.23 3.79 5.61
CA ARG A 61 -5.31 4.62 5.03
C ARG A 61 -5.58 4.27 3.57
N THR A 62 -6.69 4.80 3.08
CA THR A 62 -7.03 4.86 1.65
C THR A 62 -7.00 6.32 1.23
N GLU A 63 -6.27 6.62 0.16
CA GLU A 63 -6.27 7.94 -0.46
C GLU A 63 -7.11 7.88 -1.73
N ILE A 64 -8.00 8.85 -1.90
CA ILE A 64 -8.76 9.02 -3.14
C ILE A 64 -8.12 10.17 -3.91
N ILE A 65 -7.57 9.85 -5.07
CA ILE A 65 -6.85 10.79 -5.92
C ILE A 65 -7.84 11.30 -6.96
N LEU A 66 -8.39 12.48 -6.69
CA LEU A 66 -9.27 13.19 -7.62
C LEU A 66 -8.43 14.14 -8.47
N ASN A 67 -8.53 14.04 -9.79
CA ASN A 67 -7.89 14.96 -10.74
C ASN A 67 -6.34 14.97 -10.65
N LYS A 68 -5.70 13.79 -10.67
CA LYS A 68 -4.23 13.68 -10.81
C LYS A 68 -3.70 14.50 -12.01
N ASP A 69 -4.52 14.60 -13.06
CA ASP A 69 -4.45 15.57 -14.16
C ASP A 69 -5.87 15.91 -14.66
N CYS A 70 -6.07 17.04 -15.35
CA CYS A 70 -7.38 17.50 -15.87
C CYS A 70 -8.12 16.51 -16.80
N LYS A 71 -7.49 15.39 -17.17
CA LYS A 71 -8.06 14.32 -18.01
C LYS A 71 -8.05 12.94 -17.34
N ALA A 72 -7.45 12.80 -16.15
CA ALA A 72 -7.33 11.52 -15.48
C ALA A 72 -8.65 11.17 -14.78
N LYS A 73 -9.10 9.92 -14.96
CA LYS A 73 -10.16 9.37 -14.11
C LYS A 73 -9.65 9.32 -12.66
N PRO A 74 -10.54 9.42 -11.66
CA PRO A 74 -10.17 9.18 -10.26
C PRO A 74 -9.39 7.88 -10.11
N SER A 75 -8.35 7.88 -9.29
CA SER A 75 -7.72 6.66 -8.79
C SER A 75 -7.82 6.63 -7.28
N PHE A 76 -7.51 5.50 -6.68
CA PHE A 76 -7.39 5.41 -5.25
C PHE A 76 -6.17 4.57 -4.90
N ARG A 77 -5.63 4.82 -3.72
CA ARG A 77 -4.38 4.24 -3.27
C ARG A 77 -4.55 3.68 -1.88
N LEU A 78 -4.20 2.42 -1.72
CA LEU A 78 -4.17 1.76 -0.42
C LEU A 78 -2.76 1.90 0.14
N VAL A 79 -2.67 2.47 1.34
CA VAL A 79 -1.41 2.77 2.02
C VAL A 79 -1.26 1.83 3.21
N PHE A 80 -0.13 1.14 3.27
CA PHE A 80 0.24 0.22 4.32
C PHE A 80 1.56 0.64 4.96
N LYS A 81 1.75 0.33 6.23
CA LYS A 81 3.05 0.38 6.89
C LYS A 81 3.64 -1.03 6.91
N LEU A 82 4.93 -1.13 6.63
CA LEU A 82 5.71 -2.33 6.91
C LEU A 82 6.45 -2.12 8.22
N ILE A 83 6.13 -2.92 9.22
CA ILE A 83 6.48 -2.70 10.62
C ILE A 83 7.52 -3.72 11.07
N ASN A 84 8.50 -3.26 11.83
CA ASN A 84 9.38 -4.14 12.58
C ASN A 84 8.58 -4.80 13.71
N PRO A 85 8.40 -6.14 13.71
CA PRO A 85 7.56 -6.81 14.71
C PRO A 85 8.14 -6.78 16.13
N ILE A 86 9.42 -6.44 16.29
CA ILE A 86 10.10 -6.37 17.59
C ILE A 86 9.97 -4.98 18.20
N THR A 87 10.21 -3.93 17.42
CA THR A 87 10.19 -2.55 17.93
C THR A 87 8.85 -1.87 17.75
N GLU A 88 7.96 -2.46 16.94
CA GLU A 88 6.68 -1.88 16.49
C GLU A 88 6.85 -0.59 15.66
N ASP A 89 8.08 -0.26 15.25
CA ASP A 89 8.35 0.92 14.43
C ASP A 89 8.07 0.63 12.94
N PRO A 90 7.43 1.57 12.24
CA PRO A 90 7.31 1.49 10.79
C PRO A 90 8.67 1.75 10.12
N LEU A 91 9.08 0.83 9.24
CA LEU A 91 10.29 0.97 8.44
C LEU A 91 9.98 1.57 7.07
N TYR A 92 8.88 1.11 6.46
CA TYR A 92 8.47 1.56 5.14
C TYR A 92 6.98 1.87 5.08
N ILE A 93 6.62 2.71 4.12
CA ILE A 93 5.28 2.82 3.57
C ILE A 93 5.22 2.05 2.26
N TYR A 94 4.23 1.17 2.15
CA TYR A 94 3.90 0.48 0.91
C TYR A 94 2.60 1.04 0.36
N GLU A 95 2.62 1.55 -0.86
CA GLU A 95 1.47 2.12 -1.53
C GLU A 95 1.10 1.30 -2.76
N VAL A 96 -0.19 0.97 -2.90
CA VAL A 96 -0.72 0.32 -4.11
C VAL A 96 -1.83 1.18 -4.68
N GLU A 97 -1.63 1.65 -5.92
CA GLU A 97 -2.59 2.48 -6.65
C GLU A 97 -3.47 1.61 -7.55
N TYR A 98 -4.76 1.92 -7.54
CA TYR A 98 -5.80 1.26 -8.33
C TYR A 98 -6.56 2.30 -9.14
N ASN A 99 -6.97 1.93 -10.36
CA ASN A 99 -7.79 2.80 -11.20
C ASN A 99 -9.26 2.85 -10.69
N ASN A 100 -10.10 3.67 -11.34
CA ASN A 100 -11.51 3.83 -10.96
C ASN A 100 -12.37 2.55 -11.09
N SER A 101 -11.84 1.48 -11.69
CA SER A 101 -12.48 0.16 -11.79
C SER A 101 -11.97 -0.83 -10.74
N GLY A 102 -11.04 -0.42 -9.88
CA GLY A 102 -10.40 -1.28 -8.88
C GLY A 102 -9.30 -2.18 -9.43
N GLU A 103 -8.81 -1.93 -10.64
CA GLU A 103 -7.69 -2.68 -11.22
C GLU A 103 -6.36 -2.07 -10.79
N PHE A 104 -5.36 -2.92 -10.54
CA PHE A 104 -4.00 -2.50 -10.19
C PHE A 104 -3.43 -1.55 -11.24
N SER A 105 -2.86 -0.43 -10.79
CA SER A 105 -2.27 0.59 -11.66
C SER A 105 -0.77 0.74 -11.42
N ASP A 106 -0.34 0.84 -10.16
CA ASP A 106 1.06 1.10 -9.82
C ASP A 106 1.34 0.76 -8.35
N GLU A 107 2.62 0.69 -7.98
CA GLU A 107 3.05 0.46 -6.60
C GLU A 107 4.34 1.17 -6.22
N PHE A 108 4.46 1.50 -4.93
CA PHE A 108 5.57 2.26 -4.40
C PHE A 108 6.01 1.74 -3.03
N LEU A 109 7.32 1.66 -2.83
CA LEU A 109 7.94 1.49 -1.51
C LEU A 109 8.65 2.80 -1.13
N ILE A 110 8.34 3.34 0.04
CA ILE A 110 8.88 4.62 0.52
C ILE A 110 9.46 4.41 1.91
N ASP A 111 10.69 4.86 2.14
CA ASP A 111 11.28 4.87 3.49
C ASP A 111 10.43 5.74 4.43
N TYR A 112 10.03 5.17 5.56
CA TYR A 112 9.15 5.88 6.51
C TYR A 112 9.80 7.18 7.01
N TYR A 113 11.10 7.17 7.30
CA TYR A 113 11.83 8.33 7.80
C TYR A 113 12.17 9.38 6.74
N LYS A 114 12.02 9.08 5.44
CA LYS A 114 12.17 10.06 4.35
C LYS A 114 10.84 10.64 3.88
N SER A 115 9.73 10.21 4.50
CA SER A 115 8.37 10.60 4.12
C SER A 115 7.87 11.90 4.78
N PHE A 116 8.71 12.60 5.58
CA PHE A 116 8.37 13.82 6.33
C PHE A 116 9.35 14.96 6.08
#